data_AF-W1WHH9-F1
#
_entry.id   AF-W1WHH9-F1
#
_cell.length_a   1.000
_cell.length_b   1.000
_cell.length_c   1.000
_cell.angle_alpha   90.00
_cell.angle_beta   90.00
_cell.angle_gamma   90.00
#
_symmetry.space_group_name_H-M   'P 1'
#
loop_
_entity.id
_entity.type
_entity.pdbx_description
1 polymer ?
#
loop_
_entity_poly.entity_id
_entity_poly.type
_entity_poly.pdbx_seq_one_letter_code
_entity_poly.pdbx_strand_id
1 'polypeptide(L)'
;MVPTIPVSLGGAILIAVFGFFFATVSSRIVGLVGSSNNPVSVMTIATLLITTMIFKMTGVVGQEGMLSSIAVGSVICIIAAIAGDTSQDLKTGYIVGATPYKQQIGEVIGVTASAITIGGVLYLLNAAWGFGSTELAAPQATLMKMVVQGVMEGNLSWNLVFAGAGIAVAIEILGIPVLPFAIGLYLPIHLSTGIMTGGLVRLYFEKKKKITEEKRKDAID
;
A
#
# COMPACT_ATOMS: atom_id res chain seq x y z
N MET A 1 8.92 -27.75 0.95
CA MET A 1 8.76 -27.06 -0.35
C MET A 1 9.38 -25.68 -0.20
N VAL A 2 10.40 -25.34 -0.99
CA VAL A 2 10.92 -23.98 -1.03
C VAL A 2 9.86 -23.10 -1.70
N PRO A 3 9.45 -21.95 -1.13
CA PRO A 3 8.49 -21.08 -1.77
C PRO A 3 9.06 -20.58 -3.10
N THR A 4 8.45 -20.96 -4.21
CA THR A 4 8.81 -20.43 -5.52
C THR A 4 8.27 -19.01 -5.62
N ILE A 5 9.16 -18.03 -5.76
CA ILE A 5 8.76 -16.66 -6.07
C ILE A 5 8.25 -16.68 -7.52
N PRO A 6 6.95 -16.41 -7.78
CA PRO A 6 6.39 -16.50 -9.12
C PRO A 6 6.75 -15.24 -9.91
N VAL A 7 8.04 -14.96 -10.08
CA VAL A 7 8.54 -13.79 -10.82
C VAL A 7 9.38 -14.31 -11.97
N SER A 8 8.88 -14.12 -13.19
CA SER A 8 9.63 -14.40 -14.41
C SER A 8 10.75 -13.39 -14.61
N LEU A 9 11.68 -13.65 -15.54
CA LEU A 9 12.75 -12.70 -15.89
C LEU A 9 12.19 -11.33 -16.30
N GLY A 10 11.08 -11.30 -17.04
CA GLY A 10 10.37 -10.06 -17.37
C GLY A 10 9.84 -9.34 -16.13
N GLY A 11 9.29 -10.08 -15.17
CA GLY A 11 8.87 -9.51 -13.88
C GLY A 11 10.03 -8.92 -13.07
N ALA A 12 11.20 -9.55 -13.06
CA ALA A 12 12.38 -9.05 -12.36
C ALA A 12 12.87 -7.72 -12.96
N ILE A 13 12.85 -7.58 -14.29
CA ILE A 13 13.19 -6.33 -14.98
C ILE A 13 12.19 -5.23 -14.61
N LEU A 14 10.89 -5.55 -14.60
CA LEU A 14 9.85 -4.60 -14.19
C LEU A 14 10.03 -4.16 -12.74
N ILE A 15 10.36 -5.07 -11.83
CA ILE A 15 10.67 -4.76 -10.42
C ILE A 15 11.86 -3.80 -10.34
N ALA A 16 12.95 -4.07 -11.05
CA ALA A 16 14.14 -3.22 -11.00
C ALA A 16 13.83 -1.79 -11.49
N VAL A 17 13.12 -1.67 -12.62
CA VAL A 17 12.78 -0.37 -13.22
C VAL A 17 11.77 0.38 -12.37
N PHE A 18 10.60 -0.20 -12.10
CA PHE A 18 9.58 0.48 -11.30
C PHE A 18 10.01 0.68 -9.85
N GLY A 19 10.74 -0.27 -9.28
CA GLY A 19 11.27 -0.18 -7.93
C GLY A 19 12.20 1.01 -7.77
N PHE A 20 13.10 1.25 -8.72
CA PHE A 20 13.97 2.43 -8.71
C PHE A 20 13.20 3.75 -8.72
N PHE A 21 12.22 3.89 -9.63
CA PHE A 21 11.42 5.11 -9.73
C PHE A 21 10.52 5.32 -8.51
N PHE A 22 9.80 4.29 -8.07
CA PHE A 22 8.87 4.40 -6.94
C PHE A 22 9.59 4.53 -5.59
N ALA A 23 10.77 3.92 -5.42
CA ALA A 23 11.61 4.20 -4.26
C ALA A 23 11.95 5.70 -4.19
N THR A 24 12.39 6.28 -5.32
CA THR A 24 12.75 7.70 -5.38
C THR A 24 11.57 8.63 -5.07
N VAL A 25 10.39 8.34 -5.64
CA VAL A 25 9.17 9.11 -5.39
C VAL A 25 8.74 8.99 -3.92
N SER A 26 8.74 7.76 -3.40
CA SER A 26 8.40 7.49 -2.00
C SER A 26 9.31 8.23 -1.03
N SER A 27 10.63 8.04 -1.13
CA SER A 27 11.63 8.70 -0.28
C SER A 27 11.50 10.22 -0.29
N ARG A 28 11.18 10.81 -1.46
CA ARG A 28 11.00 12.26 -1.58
C ARG A 28 9.71 12.75 -0.91
N ILE A 29 8.58 12.10 -1.18
CA ILE A 29 7.29 12.49 -0.58
C ILE A 29 7.39 12.35 0.93
N VAL A 30 7.85 11.20 1.40
CA VAL A 30 8.01 10.95 2.84
C VAL A 30 8.99 11.90 3.51
N GLY A 31 10.13 12.19 2.87
CA GLY A 31 11.09 13.15 3.40
C GLY A 31 10.55 14.58 3.55
N LEU A 32 9.63 14.98 2.67
CA LEU A 32 9.04 16.33 2.66
C LEU A 32 7.79 16.47 3.53
N VAL A 33 6.84 15.52 3.41
CA VAL A 33 5.50 15.61 4.00
C VAL A 33 5.15 14.45 4.95
N GLY A 34 6.10 13.54 5.21
CA GLY A 34 5.93 12.40 6.12
C GLY A 34 5.31 11.14 5.47
N SER A 35 5.47 9.99 6.12
CA SER A 35 5.02 8.67 5.64
C SER A 35 3.50 8.56 5.49
N SER A 36 2.74 9.31 6.27
CA SER A 36 1.27 9.37 6.19
C SER A 36 0.76 9.82 4.82
N ASN A 37 1.55 10.62 4.11
CA ASN A 37 1.22 11.15 2.79
C ASN A 37 1.84 10.32 1.65
N ASN A 38 2.51 9.20 1.95
CA ASN A 38 3.13 8.34 0.95
C ASN A 38 2.06 7.61 0.09
N PRO A 39 2.02 7.80 -1.24
CA PRO A 39 1.01 7.18 -2.09
C PRO A 39 1.30 5.69 -2.41
N VAL A 40 1.71 4.89 -1.42
CA VAL A 40 2.12 3.48 -1.61
C VAL A 40 1.04 2.65 -2.29
N SER A 41 -0.22 2.81 -1.87
CA SER A 41 -1.36 2.09 -2.46
C SER A 41 -1.54 2.42 -3.94
N VAL A 42 -1.39 3.69 -4.34
CA VAL A 42 -1.51 4.13 -5.74
C VAL A 42 -0.36 3.56 -6.57
N MET A 43 0.87 3.64 -6.07
CA MET A 43 2.05 3.07 -6.74
C MET A 43 1.89 1.56 -6.95
N THR A 44 1.33 0.85 -5.97
CA THR A 44 1.07 -0.59 -6.05
C THR A 44 0.00 -0.94 -7.08
N ILE A 45 -1.15 -0.24 -7.06
CA ILE A 45 -2.25 -0.48 -8.02
C ILE A 45 -1.82 -0.15 -9.45
N ALA A 46 -1.12 0.97 -9.65
CA ALA A 46 -0.61 1.35 -10.95
C ALA A 46 0.39 0.32 -11.49
N THR A 47 1.29 -0.16 -10.63
CA THR A 47 2.22 -1.26 -10.96
C THR A 47 1.45 -2.51 -11.37
N LEU A 48 0.44 -2.92 -10.59
CA LEU A 48 -0.37 -4.09 -10.91
C LEU A 48 -1.00 -3.97 -12.29
N LEU A 49 -1.70 -2.86 -12.57
CA LEU A 49 -2.34 -2.63 -13.87
C LEU A 49 -1.34 -2.70 -15.02
N ILE A 50 -0.21 -2.00 -14.91
CA ILE A 50 0.80 -1.94 -15.97
C ILE A 50 1.46 -3.31 -16.16
N THR A 51 1.87 -3.96 -15.08
CA THR A 51 2.54 -5.28 -15.16
C THR A 51 1.62 -6.37 -15.67
N THR A 52 0.35 -6.39 -15.26
CA THR A 52 -0.65 -7.31 -15.81
C THR A 52 -0.87 -7.06 -17.29
N MET A 53 -0.93 -5.80 -17.73
CA MET A 53 -1.06 -5.47 -19.16
C MET A 53 0.17 -5.94 -19.96
N ILE A 54 1.37 -5.71 -19.44
CA ILE A 54 2.62 -6.17 -20.07
C ILE A 54 2.65 -7.70 -20.15
N PHE A 55 2.35 -8.41 -19.07
CA PHE A 55 2.34 -9.87 -19.08
C PHE A 55 1.35 -10.45 -20.08
N LYS A 56 0.14 -9.89 -20.14
CA LYS A 56 -0.85 -10.23 -21.16
C LYS A 56 -0.32 -10.02 -22.57
N MET A 57 0.34 -8.89 -22.85
CA MET A 57 0.92 -8.60 -24.17
C MET A 57 2.07 -9.54 -24.54
N THR A 58 2.87 -9.97 -23.55
CA THR A 58 3.98 -10.91 -23.74
C THR A 58 3.55 -12.38 -23.82
N GLY A 59 2.25 -12.67 -23.70
CA GLY A 59 1.69 -14.03 -23.77
C GLY A 59 1.70 -14.80 -22.45
N VAL A 60 2.13 -14.19 -21.35
CA VAL A 60 2.05 -14.78 -20.00
C VAL A 60 0.64 -14.57 -19.46
N VAL A 61 -0.27 -15.46 -19.84
CA VAL A 61 -1.71 -15.37 -19.55
C VAL A 61 -2.18 -16.41 -18.52
N GLY A 62 -3.41 -16.25 -18.05
CA GLY A 62 -4.02 -17.17 -17.10
C GLY A 62 -3.45 -17.04 -15.68
N GLN A 63 -3.53 -18.12 -14.91
CA GLN A 63 -3.17 -18.10 -13.49
C GLN A 63 -1.71 -17.73 -13.23
N GLU A 64 -0.80 -18.13 -14.12
CA GLU A 64 0.62 -17.79 -14.02
C GLU A 64 0.85 -16.27 -14.15
N GLY A 65 0.22 -15.62 -15.14
CA GLY A 65 0.30 -14.18 -15.33
C GLY A 65 -0.33 -13.38 -14.19
N MET A 66 -1.44 -13.89 -13.63
CA MET A 66 -2.09 -13.27 -12.46
C MET A 66 -1.20 -13.33 -11.22
N LEU A 67 -0.65 -14.51 -10.89
CA LEU A 67 0.27 -14.69 -9.76
C LEU A 67 1.52 -13.83 -9.93
N SER A 68 2.08 -13.78 -11.13
CA SER A 68 3.26 -12.96 -11.44
C SER A 68 3.00 -11.47 -11.26
N SER A 69 1.85 -10.99 -11.72
CA SER A 69 1.46 -9.59 -11.55
C SER A 69 1.35 -9.22 -10.07
N ILE A 70 0.63 -10.04 -9.30
CA ILE A 70 0.44 -9.83 -7.85
C ILE A 70 1.77 -9.86 -7.12
N ALA A 71 2.67 -10.77 -7.48
CA ALA A 71 4.00 -10.85 -6.88
C ALA A 71 4.83 -9.60 -7.18
N VAL A 72 4.86 -9.13 -8.44
CA VAL A 72 5.56 -7.89 -8.80
C VAL A 72 4.99 -6.70 -8.06
N GLY A 73 3.66 -6.54 -8.04
CA GLY A 73 3.00 -5.48 -7.27
C GLY A 73 3.33 -5.52 -5.78
N SER A 74 3.39 -6.72 -5.19
CA SER A 74 3.75 -6.91 -3.78
C SER A 74 5.19 -6.48 -3.50
N VAL A 75 6.14 -6.84 -4.36
CA VAL A 75 7.55 -6.43 -4.21
C VAL A 75 7.69 -4.91 -4.35
N ILE A 76 7.00 -4.30 -5.32
CA ILE A 76 7.00 -2.83 -5.48
C ILE A 76 6.39 -2.13 -4.26
N CYS A 77 5.31 -2.66 -3.70
CA CYS A 77 4.71 -2.15 -2.46
C CYS A 77 5.75 -2.13 -1.33
N ILE A 78 6.48 -3.24 -1.14
CA ILE A 78 7.54 -3.34 -0.13
C ILE A 78 8.66 -2.34 -0.40
N ILE A 79 9.13 -2.23 -1.65
CA ILE A 79 10.17 -1.26 -2.01
C ILE A 79 9.73 0.16 -1.70
N ALA A 80 8.52 0.55 -2.10
CA ALA A 80 8.00 1.90 -1.86
C ALA A 80 7.84 2.18 -0.37
N ALA A 81 7.27 1.26 0.41
CA ALA A 81 7.10 1.43 1.85
C ALA A 81 8.44 1.56 2.57
N ILE A 82 9.36 0.61 2.38
CA ILE A 82 10.66 0.59 3.06
C ILE A 82 11.52 1.79 2.65
N ALA A 83 11.56 2.16 1.37
CA ALA A 83 12.33 3.32 0.92
C ALA A 83 11.82 4.64 1.54
N GLY A 84 10.50 4.75 1.71
CA GLY A 84 9.86 5.89 2.38
C GLY A 84 10.23 5.94 3.86
N ASP A 85 9.93 4.87 4.59
CA ASP A 85 10.13 4.78 6.04
C ASP A 85 11.60 4.96 6.42
N THR A 86 12.54 4.27 5.74
CA THR A 86 13.98 4.47 5.95
C THR A 86 14.40 5.93 5.72
N SER A 87 13.82 6.61 4.72
CA SER A 87 14.15 8.03 4.48
C SER A 87 13.65 8.93 5.61
N GLN A 88 12.49 8.63 6.19
CA GLN A 88 11.96 9.35 7.35
C GLN A 88 12.78 9.09 8.61
N ASP A 89 13.17 7.84 8.83
CA ASP A 89 13.93 7.40 9.99
C ASP A 89 15.34 8.00 9.97
N LEU A 90 15.98 8.06 8.79
CA LEU A 90 17.26 8.75 8.61
C LEU A 90 17.16 10.25 8.83
N LYS A 91 16.07 10.90 8.36
CA LYS A 91 15.82 12.33 8.63
C LYS A 91 15.64 12.59 10.12
N THR A 92 14.80 11.80 10.77
CA THR A 92 14.53 11.91 12.22
C THR A 92 15.80 11.63 13.02
N GLY A 93 16.56 10.61 12.61
CA GLY A 93 17.86 10.27 13.15
C GLY A 93 18.87 11.40 13.08
N TYR A 94 18.96 12.05 11.92
CA TYR A 94 19.81 13.22 11.74
C TYR A 94 19.42 14.36 12.69
N ILE A 95 18.12 14.63 12.88
CA ILE A 95 17.61 15.69 13.76
C ILE A 95 17.97 15.41 15.24
N VAL A 96 17.86 14.16 15.69
CA VAL A 96 18.14 13.79 17.10
C VAL A 96 19.61 13.43 17.35
N GLY A 97 20.48 13.53 16.35
CA GLY A 97 21.91 13.22 16.47
C GLY A 97 22.22 11.72 16.54
N ALA A 98 21.35 10.86 15.99
CA ALA A 98 21.59 9.42 15.91
C ALA A 98 22.72 9.08 14.93
N THR A 99 23.36 7.93 15.14
CA THR A 99 24.36 7.39 14.21
C THR A 99 23.67 6.59 13.09
N PRO A 100 23.77 6.98 11.81
CA PRO A 100 23.05 6.33 10.70
C PRO A 100 23.29 4.83 10.61
N TYR A 101 24.54 4.39 10.85
CA TYR A 101 24.90 2.98 10.85
C TYR A 101 24.11 2.15 11.88
N LYS A 102 23.88 2.69 13.09
CA LYS A 102 23.11 2.01 14.13
C LYS A 102 21.62 1.97 13.79
N GLN A 103 21.10 3.00 13.14
CA GLN A 103 19.72 3.03 12.68
C GLN A 103 19.45 1.98 11.62
N GLN A 104 20.32 1.87 10.61
CA GLN A 104 20.16 0.87 9.55
C GLN A 104 20.17 -0.56 10.09
N ILE A 105 21.02 -0.86 11.09
CA ILE A 105 20.99 -2.16 11.78
C ILE A 105 19.63 -2.36 12.48
N GLY A 106 19.14 -1.33 13.17
CA GLY A 106 17.82 -1.36 13.82
C GLY A 106 16.68 -1.62 12.83
N GLU A 107 16.68 -0.94 11.69
CA GLU A 107 15.70 -1.14 10.61
C GLU A 107 15.74 -2.57 10.07
N VAL A 108 16.93 -3.11 9.77
CA VAL A 108 17.07 -4.50 9.27
C VAL A 108 16.54 -5.51 10.29
N ILE A 109 16.87 -5.33 11.57
CA ILE A 109 16.35 -6.19 12.65
C ILE A 109 14.83 -6.08 12.74
N GLY A 110 14.29 -4.85 12.73
CA GLY A 110 12.87 -4.57 12.82
C GLY A 110 12.07 -5.16 11.65
N VAL A 111 12.54 -4.97 10.42
CA VAL A 111 11.92 -5.52 9.21
C VAL A 111 11.96 -7.05 9.24
N THR A 112 13.09 -7.65 9.61
CA THR A 112 13.23 -9.11 9.66
C THR A 112 12.31 -9.72 10.73
N ALA A 113 12.28 -9.14 11.93
CA ALA A 113 11.40 -9.58 13.01
C ALA A 113 9.92 -9.46 12.60
N SER A 114 9.52 -8.29 12.08
CA SER A 114 8.16 -8.05 11.59
C SER A 114 7.76 -8.99 10.46
N ALA A 115 8.65 -9.27 9.51
CA ALA A 115 8.37 -10.20 8.40
C ALA A 115 8.09 -11.62 8.91
N ILE A 116 8.88 -12.12 9.87
CA ILE A 116 8.68 -13.44 10.48
C ILE A 116 7.38 -13.47 11.28
N THR A 117 7.15 -12.47 12.12
CA THR A 117 5.97 -12.41 12.99
C THR A 117 4.69 -12.28 12.18
N ILE A 118 4.60 -11.30 11.26
CA ILE A 118 3.43 -11.08 10.43
C ILE A 118 3.21 -12.28 9.50
N GLY A 119 4.28 -12.82 8.88
CA GLY A 119 4.19 -14.02 8.05
C GLY A 119 3.61 -15.22 8.82
N GLY A 120 4.07 -15.43 10.06
CA GLY A 120 3.54 -16.47 10.94
C GLY A 120 2.07 -16.25 11.32
N VAL A 121 1.68 -15.03 11.67
CA VAL A 121 0.29 -14.67 11.96
C VAL A 121 -0.60 -14.91 10.75
N LEU A 122 -0.19 -14.46 9.56
CA LEU A 122 -0.95 -14.66 8.32
C LEU A 122 -1.10 -16.15 7.99
N TYR A 123 -0.06 -16.96 8.21
CA TYR A 123 -0.13 -18.41 8.03
C TYR A 123 -1.15 -19.05 8.98
N LEU A 124 -1.12 -18.71 10.26
CA LEU A 124 -2.05 -19.23 11.27
C LEU A 124 -3.50 -18.81 10.98
N LEU A 125 -3.72 -17.54 10.64
CA LEU A 125 -5.05 -17.04 10.26
C LEU A 125 -5.60 -17.78 9.03
N ASN A 126 -4.77 -18.02 8.02
CA ASN A 126 -5.17 -18.78 6.85
C ASN A 126 -5.46 -20.25 7.18
N ALA A 127 -4.67 -20.88 8.05
CA ALA A 127 -4.88 -22.27 8.43
C ALA A 127 -6.16 -22.47 9.26
N ALA A 128 -6.53 -21.49 10.09
CA ALA A 128 -7.70 -21.58 10.97
C ALA A 128 -9.02 -21.19 10.30
N TRP A 129 -9.03 -20.12 9.49
CA TRP A 129 -10.27 -19.59 8.89
C TRP A 129 -10.26 -19.49 7.36
N GLY A 130 -9.06 -19.45 6.74
CA GLY A 130 -8.89 -19.23 5.30
C GLY A 130 -9.21 -17.79 4.86
N PHE A 131 -8.32 -17.17 4.09
CA PHE A 131 -8.59 -15.83 3.56
C PHE A 131 -9.74 -15.83 2.55
N GLY A 132 -10.66 -14.87 2.70
CA GLY A 132 -11.85 -14.75 1.84
C GLY A 132 -13.06 -15.56 2.32
N SER A 133 -12.99 -16.17 3.49
CA SER A 133 -14.15 -16.77 4.16
C SER A 133 -15.06 -15.70 4.79
N THR A 134 -16.22 -16.13 5.32
CA THR A 134 -17.13 -15.25 6.08
C THR A 134 -16.46 -14.68 7.33
N GLU A 135 -15.59 -15.47 7.96
CA GLU A 135 -14.90 -15.13 9.20
C GLU A 135 -13.68 -14.23 8.94
N LEU A 136 -13.03 -14.38 7.78
CA LEU A 136 -11.81 -13.65 7.42
C LEU A 136 -11.90 -13.05 6.02
N ALA A 137 -12.80 -12.07 5.86
CA ALA A 137 -12.94 -11.32 4.63
C ALA A 137 -11.63 -10.57 4.30
N ALA A 138 -11.20 -10.64 3.03
CA ALA A 138 -10.01 -9.95 2.54
C ALA A 138 -10.35 -8.96 1.40
N PRO A 139 -11.09 -7.86 1.65
CA PRO A 139 -11.57 -6.95 0.60
C PRO A 139 -10.46 -6.38 -0.28
N GLN A 140 -9.31 -6.06 0.32
CA GLN A 140 -8.14 -5.55 -0.41
C GLN A 140 -7.56 -6.58 -1.37
N ALA A 141 -7.39 -7.83 -0.93
CA ALA A 141 -6.91 -8.90 -1.79
C ALA A 141 -7.91 -9.20 -2.92
N THR A 142 -9.22 -9.17 -2.61
CA THR A 142 -10.29 -9.34 -3.60
C THR A 142 -10.24 -8.23 -4.66
N LEU A 143 -10.05 -6.97 -4.27
CA LEU A 143 -9.92 -5.85 -5.21
C LEU A 143 -8.71 -6.04 -6.14
N MET A 144 -7.53 -6.37 -5.58
CA MET A 144 -6.34 -6.62 -6.40
C MET A 144 -6.55 -7.79 -7.37
N LYS A 145 -7.18 -8.88 -6.92
CA LYS A 145 -7.54 -10.02 -7.76
C LYS A 145 -8.47 -9.60 -8.91
N MET A 146 -9.54 -8.87 -8.62
CA MET A 146 -10.52 -8.44 -9.63
C MET A 146 -9.88 -7.56 -10.70
N VAL A 147 -8.98 -6.65 -10.31
CA VAL A 147 -8.25 -5.79 -11.25
C VAL A 147 -7.35 -6.63 -12.18
N VAL A 148 -6.54 -7.51 -11.60
CA VAL A 148 -5.59 -8.35 -12.34
C VAL A 148 -6.32 -9.34 -13.27
N GLN A 149 -7.33 -10.02 -12.74
CA GLN A 149 -8.20 -10.92 -13.51
C GLN A 149 -8.90 -10.15 -14.63
N GLY A 150 -9.39 -8.95 -14.33
CA GLY A 150 -10.05 -8.06 -15.28
C GLY A 150 -9.20 -7.74 -16.51
N VAL A 151 -7.95 -7.35 -16.26
CA VAL A 151 -6.99 -7.05 -17.34
C VAL A 151 -6.64 -8.31 -18.13
N MET A 152 -6.39 -9.44 -17.43
CA MET A 152 -6.03 -10.71 -18.07
C MET A 152 -7.12 -11.25 -18.98
N GLU A 153 -8.37 -11.28 -18.52
CA GLU A 153 -9.52 -11.75 -19.29
C GLU A 153 -9.97 -10.73 -20.33
N GLY A 154 -9.58 -9.45 -20.20
CA GLY A 154 -9.98 -8.38 -21.11
C GLY A 154 -11.42 -7.91 -20.92
N ASN A 155 -12.04 -8.23 -19.77
CA ASN A 155 -13.38 -7.80 -19.38
C ASN A 155 -13.35 -6.58 -18.44
N LEU A 156 -12.17 -6.02 -18.15
CA LEU A 156 -12.09 -4.79 -17.36
C LEU A 156 -12.72 -3.61 -18.12
N SER A 157 -13.76 -3.02 -17.52
CA SER A 157 -14.41 -1.83 -18.08
C SER A 157 -13.51 -0.60 -17.92
N TRP A 158 -12.72 -0.32 -18.95
CA TRP A 158 -11.84 0.85 -19.00
C TRP A 158 -12.59 2.17 -18.81
N ASN A 159 -13.85 2.24 -19.25
CA ASN A 159 -14.71 3.40 -19.02
C ASN A 159 -14.89 3.68 -17.51
N LEU A 160 -15.07 2.65 -16.69
CA LEU A 160 -15.19 2.80 -15.24
C LEU A 160 -13.86 3.16 -14.58
N VAL A 161 -12.74 2.61 -15.08
CA VAL A 161 -11.40 2.95 -14.58
C VAL A 161 -11.10 4.44 -14.81
N PHE A 162 -11.33 4.94 -16.03
CA PHE A 162 -11.11 6.35 -16.35
C PHE A 162 -12.12 7.28 -15.65
N ALA A 163 -13.37 6.85 -15.50
CA ALA A 163 -14.33 7.59 -14.68
C ALA A 163 -13.87 7.70 -13.23
N GLY A 164 -13.37 6.62 -12.63
CA GLY A 164 -12.79 6.61 -11.29
C GLY A 164 -11.57 7.53 -11.16
N ALA A 165 -10.67 7.52 -12.14
CA ALA A 165 -9.54 8.45 -12.18
C ALA A 165 -9.99 9.92 -12.27
N GLY A 166 -11.02 10.22 -13.07
CA GLY A 166 -11.62 11.55 -13.15
C GLY A 166 -12.26 12.00 -11.84
N ILE A 167 -12.97 11.11 -11.16
CA ILE A 167 -13.55 11.36 -9.82
C ILE A 167 -12.43 11.62 -8.81
N ALA A 168 -11.36 10.83 -8.83
CA ALA A 168 -10.21 11.02 -7.95
C ALA A 168 -9.60 12.41 -8.14
N VAL A 169 -9.38 12.84 -9.38
CA VAL A 169 -8.89 14.20 -9.68
C VAL A 169 -9.86 15.28 -9.20
N ALA A 170 -11.17 15.11 -9.40
CA ALA A 170 -12.17 16.06 -8.94
C ALA A 170 -12.18 16.19 -7.41
N ILE A 171 -12.07 15.08 -6.69
CA ILE A 171 -12.02 15.04 -5.22
C ILE A 171 -10.73 15.69 -4.70
N GLU A 172 -9.60 15.43 -5.34
CA GLU A 172 -8.32 16.07 -5.02
C GLU A 172 -8.41 17.60 -5.20
N ILE A 173 -9.06 18.08 -6.28
CA ILE A 173 -9.30 19.52 -6.52
C ILE A 173 -10.19 20.13 -5.43
N LEU A 174 -11.15 19.37 -4.90
CA LEU A 174 -11.99 19.80 -3.78
C LEU A 174 -11.25 19.83 -2.44
N GLY A 175 -9.97 19.45 -2.40
CA GLY A 175 -9.16 19.40 -1.19
C GLY A 175 -9.55 18.27 -0.23
N ILE A 176 -10.31 17.28 -0.72
CA ILE A 176 -10.67 16.11 0.05
C ILE A 176 -9.58 15.05 -0.18
N PRO A 177 -8.97 14.48 0.87
CA PRO A 177 -8.02 13.39 0.71
C PRO A 177 -8.67 12.20 -0.01
N VAL A 178 -8.18 11.89 -1.22
CA VAL A 178 -8.74 10.84 -2.09
C VAL A 178 -8.63 9.46 -1.46
N LEU A 179 -7.56 9.21 -0.68
CA LEU A 179 -7.29 7.89 -0.10
C LEU A 179 -8.37 7.46 0.94
N PRO A 180 -8.67 8.25 2.00
CA PRO A 180 -9.80 7.96 2.89
C PRO A 180 -11.14 7.83 2.18
N PHE A 181 -11.37 8.65 1.14
CA PHE A 181 -12.60 8.57 0.35
C PHE A 181 -12.73 7.24 -0.37
N ALA A 182 -11.69 6.82 -1.10
CA ALA A 182 -11.66 5.55 -1.82
C ALA A 182 -11.80 4.36 -0.86
N ILE A 183 -11.10 4.40 0.27
CA ILE A 183 -11.19 3.39 1.34
C ILE A 183 -12.63 3.23 1.83
N GLY A 184 -13.34 4.34 2.06
CA GLY A 184 -14.73 4.32 2.51
C GLY A 184 -15.71 3.71 1.50
N LEU A 185 -15.39 3.74 0.20
CA LEU A 185 -16.26 3.20 -0.85
C LEU A 185 -16.20 1.66 -0.97
N TYR A 186 -15.02 1.05 -0.76
CA TYR A 186 -14.87 -0.40 -0.93
C TYR A 186 -14.85 -1.17 0.39
N LEU A 187 -14.64 -0.52 1.54
CA LEU A 187 -14.65 -1.20 2.83
C LEU A 187 -16.09 -1.52 3.28
N PRO A 188 -16.32 -2.73 3.83
CA PRO A 188 -17.57 -3.05 4.49
C PRO A 188 -17.96 -2.01 5.55
N ILE A 189 -19.25 -1.67 5.62
CA ILE A 189 -19.76 -0.62 6.50
C ILE A 189 -19.41 -0.84 7.98
N HIS A 190 -19.34 -2.09 8.43
CA HIS A 190 -18.99 -2.44 9.80
C HIS A 190 -17.50 -2.17 10.14
N LEU A 191 -16.61 -2.15 9.15
CA LEU A 191 -15.22 -1.72 9.34
C LEU A 191 -15.12 -0.18 9.31
N SER A 192 -15.85 0.46 8.39
CA SER A 192 -15.90 1.92 8.28
C SER A 192 -16.46 2.59 9.53
N THR A 193 -17.47 1.99 10.19
CA THR A 193 -18.02 2.49 11.45
C THR A 193 -16.99 2.43 12.59
N GLY A 194 -16.14 1.41 12.63
CA GLY A 194 -15.03 1.34 13.59
C GLY A 194 -14.03 2.48 13.43
N ILE A 195 -13.61 2.74 12.18
CA ILE A 195 -12.72 3.86 11.84
C ILE A 195 -13.37 5.21 12.23
N MET A 196 -14.65 5.40 11.87
CA MET A 196 -15.41 6.60 12.23
C MET A 196 -15.51 6.78 13.74
N THR A 197 -15.75 5.72 14.49
CA THR A 197 -15.84 5.76 15.96
C THR A 197 -14.50 6.17 16.57
N GLY A 198 -13.38 5.62 16.09
CA GLY A 198 -12.04 6.05 16.51
C GLY A 198 -11.80 7.54 16.26
N GLY A 199 -12.21 8.04 15.10
CA GLY A 199 -12.16 9.47 14.76
C GLY A 199 -13.01 10.34 15.68
N LEU A 200 -14.23 9.91 16.01
CA LEU A 200 -15.12 10.61 16.94
C LEU A 200 -14.58 10.64 18.36
N VAL A 201 -14.02 9.53 18.84
CA VAL A 201 -13.37 9.46 20.16
C VAL A 201 -12.19 10.44 20.23
N ARG A 202 -11.33 10.45 19.19
CA ARG A 202 -10.24 11.43 19.08
C ARG A 202 -10.76 12.86 19.12
N LEU A 203 -11.77 13.19 18.30
CA LEU A 203 -12.42 14.51 18.27
C LEU A 203 -12.96 14.93 19.63
N TYR A 204 -13.56 14.01 20.37
CA TYR A 204 -14.07 14.27 21.72
C TYR A 204 -12.95 14.62 22.71
N PHE A 205 -11.86 13.85 22.71
CA PHE A 205 -10.71 14.13 23.58
C PHE A 205 -9.96 15.42 23.20
N GLU A 206 -9.83 15.71 21.91
CA GLU A 206 -9.23 16.94 21.41
C GLU A 206 -10.05 18.18 21.79
N LYS A 207 -11.39 18.12 21.63
CA LYS A 207 -12.30 19.18 22.09
C LYS A 207 -12.23 19.39 23.60
N LYS A 208 -12.11 18.32 24.38
CA LYS A 208 -11.98 18.40 25.85
C LYS A 208 -10.66 19.04 26.29
N LYS A 209 -9.57 18.83 25.54
CA LYS A 209 -8.24 19.41 25.83
C LYS A 209 -8.04 20.83 25.28
N LYS A 210 -9.02 21.43 24.57
CA LYS A 210 -8.89 22.75 23.90
C LYS A 210 -7.60 22.86 23.08
N ILE A 211 -7.24 21.82 22.35
CA ILE A 211 -6.07 21.86 21.47
C ILE A 211 -6.41 22.82 20.32
N THR A 212 -5.73 23.96 20.25
CA THR A 212 -5.90 24.97 19.20
C THR A 212 -5.58 24.38 17.82
N GLU A 213 -6.26 24.83 16.76
CA GLU A 213 -6.02 24.40 15.36
C GLU A 213 -4.54 24.48 14.92
N GLU A 214 -3.76 25.41 15.48
CA GLU A 214 -2.30 25.50 15.28
C GLU A 214 -1.57 24.26 15.80
N LYS A 215 -1.86 23.83 17.04
CA LYS A 215 -1.33 22.58 17.61
C LYS A 215 -1.90 21.33 16.95
N ARG A 216 -2.97 21.46 16.16
CA ARG A 216 -3.59 20.38 15.40
C ARG A 216 -2.77 20.02 14.17
N LYS A 217 -2.18 21.01 13.48
CA LYS A 217 -1.28 20.77 12.34
C LYS A 217 0.08 20.23 12.81
N ASP A 218 0.67 20.84 13.84
CA ASP A 218 1.96 20.42 14.40
C ASP A 218 1.95 19.02 15.06
N ALA A 219 0.77 18.46 15.36
CA ALA A 219 0.64 17.10 15.92
C ALA A 219 0.31 16.03 14.86
N ILE A 220 0.03 16.44 13.62
CA ILE A 220 -0.34 15.56 12.50
C ILE A 220 0.79 15.43 11.48
N ASP A 221 1.63 16.47 11.35
CA ASP A 221 2.86 16.49 10.52
C ASP A 221 4.13 16.13 11.33
#